data_AF-J4DNF2-F1
#
_entry.id   AF-J4DNF2-F1
#
_cell.length_a   1.000
_cell.length_b   1.000
_cell.length_c   1.000
_cell.angle_alpha   90.00
_cell.angle_beta   90.00
_cell.angle_gamma   90.00
#
_symmetry.space_group_name_H-M   'P 1'
#
loop_
_entity.id
_entity.type
_entity.pdbx_description
1 polymer ?
#
loop_
_entity_poly.entity_id
_entity_poly.type
_entity_poly.pdbx_seq_one_letter_code
_entity_poly.pdbx_strand_id
1 'polypeptide(L)'
;MVVLMKKIKLLGIVTIIGWNVTSGMASKAGILMNKQIKNETVDVSGYVKIADKMFRATCNCPSHIKSLEEMVYRSKTLCRPSKIKVRTHGVKEKADAEVIQAFKYLPPKDFVYIAEQHFSTMDGRSSHKSYYCPGGDLGMLVEVLLNMFETTEKLSESVITEMMKEYLKTLPENTKFYHSTDQSSVENMCKSLEWEVIDLHNIDHTNQNKVKNILIQNIGDYYIKYLYELYRNDPVKNRIIIWTVWAYFNILWDKSEELNEKLFFEILHGNYNPQLLIEISISHGCEIYGIFPKVESRVGDRQFLVFSEYSANVRKNEVSRFVYKYFMDNLNHNFNLTLDQYAIQLNKNG
;
A
#
# COMPACT_ATOMS: atom_id res chain seq x y z
N MET A 1 -20.97 -40.61 48.25
CA MET A 1 -19.77 -41.35 48.68
C MET A 1 -18.57 -40.43 48.51
N VAL A 2 -18.20 -39.74 49.60
CA VAL A 2 -16.88 -39.86 50.27
C VAL A 2 -15.77 -39.11 49.50
N VAL A 3 -15.51 -37.84 49.87
CA VAL A 3 -14.30 -37.35 50.60
C VAL A 3 -13.19 -36.95 49.60
N LEU A 4 -12.32 -35.94 49.74
CA LEU A 4 -12.12 -34.74 50.57
C LEU A 4 -10.69 -34.26 50.16
N MET A 5 -10.40 -32.96 50.26
CA MET A 5 -9.04 -32.38 50.40
C MET A 5 -8.09 -32.46 49.17
N LYS A 6 -7.19 -31.50 48.89
CA LYS A 6 -6.41 -30.61 49.77
C LYS A 6 -5.81 -29.45 48.97
N LYS A 7 -5.78 -28.26 49.57
CA LYS A 7 -4.91 -27.13 49.21
C LYS A 7 -3.44 -27.50 49.45
N ILE A 8 -2.54 -27.10 48.55
CA ILE A 8 -1.15 -26.77 48.88
C ILE A 8 -0.78 -25.48 48.13
N LYS A 9 -0.47 -24.44 48.92
CA LYS A 9 0.27 -23.24 48.52
C LYS A 9 1.72 -23.65 48.29
N LEU A 10 2.34 -23.19 47.20
CA LEU A 10 3.77 -22.93 47.21
C LEU A 10 4.06 -21.56 46.59
N LEU A 11 4.77 -20.75 47.38
CA LEU A 11 5.31 -19.46 47.02
C LEU A 11 6.36 -19.62 45.91
N GLY A 12 6.28 -18.78 44.89
CA GLY A 12 7.36 -18.54 43.93
C GLY A 12 7.49 -17.03 43.76
N ILE A 13 8.54 -16.48 44.37
CA ILE A 13 8.96 -15.08 44.27
C ILE A 13 9.32 -14.79 42.81
N VAL A 14 8.60 -13.84 42.18
CA VAL A 14 9.00 -13.27 40.89
C VAL A 14 9.71 -11.96 41.16
N THR A 15 11.02 -11.96 40.92
CA THR A 15 11.88 -10.79 40.98
C THR A 15 11.52 -9.84 39.85
N ILE A 16 11.14 -8.62 40.21
CA ILE A 16 10.93 -7.49 39.32
C ILE A 16 12.30 -7.03 38.83
N ILE A 17 12.56 -7.13 37.52
CA ILE A 17 13.64 -6.38 36.87
C ILE A 17 12.95 -5.34 35.99
N GLY A 18 13.06 -4.09 36.43
CA GLY A 18 12.45 -2.92 35.80
C GLY A 18 13.06 -2.61 34.44
N TRP A 19 12.19 -2.06 33.59
CA TRP A 19 12.56 -1.31 32.40
C TRP A 19 13.36 -0.06 32.77
N ASN A 20 14.48 0.13 32.05
CA ASN A 20 14.98 1.45 31.73
C ASN A 20 15.19 1.49 30.21
N VAL A 21 14.18 1.97 29.48
CA VAL A 21 14.33 2.37 28.08
C VAL A 21 14.59 3.87 28.11
N THR A 22 15.86 4.25 28.14
CA THR A 22 16.28 5.62 27.89
C THR A 22 16.15 5.92 26.41
N SER A 23 15.32 6.92 26.10
CA SER A 23 15.23 7.62 24.83
C SER A 23 16.59 8.22 24.46
N GLY A 24 17.23 7.66 23.44
CA GLY A 24 18.46 8.18 22.85
C GLY A 24 18.15 9.02 21.62
N MET A 25 18.26 10.33 21.76
CA MET A 25 18.27 11.30 20.66
C MET A 25 19.31 10.93 19.60
N ALA A 26 18.94 11.08 18.32
CA ALA A 26 19.88 11.04 17.22
C ALA A 26 20.91 12.17 17.37
N SER A 27 22.19 11.81 17.56
CA SER A 27 23.30 12.76 17.39
C SER A 27 23.88 12.58 15.99
N LYS A 28 23.75 13.62 15.15
CA LYS A 28 24.60 13.87 13.99
C LYS A 28 26.02 14.16 14.50
N ALA A 29 26.87 13.15 14.50
CA ALA A 29 28.33 13.34 14.59
C ALA A 29 29.00 12.25 13.76
N GLY A 30 29.63 12.67 12.66
CA GLY A 30 30.42 11.79 11.81
C GLY A 30 31.58 11.20 12.59
N ILE A 31 31.55 9.89 12.83
CA ILE A 31 32.72 9.13 13.22
C ILE A 31 33.27 8.50 11.94
N LEU A 32 34.23 9.20 11.34
CA LEU A 32 35.16 8.65 10.35
C LEU A 32 36.01 7.57 11.03
N MET A 33 35.55 6.32 11.02
CA MET A 33 36.41 5.18 11.28
C MET A 33 37.20 4.83 10.02
N ASN A 34 38.40 5.41 9.92
CA ASN A 34 39.40 5.05 8.93
C ASN A 34 40.14 3.78 9.38
N LYS A 35 39.46 2.62 9.32
CA LYS A 35 40.12 1.31 9.43
C LYS A 35 40.17 0.73 8.02
N GLN A 36 41.36 0.50 7.48
CA GLN A 36 41.53 -0.19 6.20
C GLN A 36 40.80 -1.53 6.27
N ILE A 37 39.65 -1.61 5.59
CA ILE A 37 38.92 -2.87 5.41
C ILE A 37 39.79 -3.70 4.47
N LYS A 38 40.43 -4.75 4.98
CA LYS A 38 41.02 -5.77 4.11
C LYS A 38 39.87 -6.37 3.30
N ASN A 39 39.96 -6.32 1.98
CA ASN A 39 39.01 -6.91 1.03
C ASN A 39 39.14 -8.44 1.03
N GLU A 40 38.97 -9.06 2.17
CA GLU A 40 38.86 -10.51 2.26
C GLU A 40 37.44 -10.90 1.81
N THR A 41 37.35 -11.86 0.90
CA THR A 41 36.08 -12.41 0.40
C THR A 41 35.95 -13.87 0.81
N VAL A 42 34.71 -14.31 1.01
CA VAL A 42 34.32 -15.68 1.29
C VAL A 42 33.42 -16.14 0.14
N ASP A 43 33.75 -17.29 -0.42
CA ASP A 43 32.96 -17.90 -1.49
C ASP A 43 31.80 -18.69 -0.87
N VAL A 44 30.58 -18.20 -1.05
CA VAL A 44 29.35 -18.91 -0.66
C VAL A 44 28.82 -19.63 -1.89
N SER A 45 28.82 -20.96 -1.87
CA SER A 45 28.28 -21.79 -2.95
C SER A 45 26.98 -22.49 -2.57
N GLY A 46 26.03 -22.54 -3.48
CA GLY A 46 24.78 -23.29 -3.35
C GLY A 46 24.34 -23.89 -4.68
N TYR A 47 23.30 -24.72 -4.65
CA TYR A 47 22.69 -25.26 -5.87
C TYR A 47 21.31 -24.64 -6.08
N VAL A 48 21.03 -24.23 -7.32
CA VAL A 48 19.76 -23.66 -7.74
C VAL A 48 19.19 -24.50 -8.88
N LYS A 49 17.95 -24.95 -8.74
CA LYS A 49 17.22 -25.64 -9.80
C LYS A 49 16.54 -24.60 -10.71
N ILE A 50 16.89 -24.58 -11.99
CA ILE A 50 16.24 -23.73 -12.99
C ILE A 50 15.68 -24.67 -14.08
N ALA A 51 14.36 -24.74 -14.17
CA ALA A 51 13.64 -25.78 -14.92
C ALA A 51 14.10 -27.19 -14.46
N ASP A 52 14.46 -28.08 -15.40
CA ASP A 52 14.91 -29.44 -15.08
C ASP A 52 16.42 -29.57 -14.89
N LYS A 53 17.13 -28.44 -14.71
CA LYS A 53 18.59 -28.40 -14.60
C LYS A 53 19.03 -27.83 -13.25
N MET A 54 20.07 -28.43 -12.68
CA MET A 54 20.71 -27.99 -11.45
C MET A 54 21.95 -27.15 -11.80
N PHE A 55 22.03 -25.95 -11.24
CA PHE A 55 23.14 -25.03 -11.42
C PHE A 55 23.86 -24.84 -10.08
N ARG A 56 25.19 -24.84 -10.08
CA ARG A 56 25.97 -24.40 -8.92
C ARG A 56 26.15 -22.89 -9.03
N ALA A 57 25.60 -22.16 -8.06
CA ALA A 57 25.78 -20.73 -7.92
C ALA A 57 26.84 -20.47 -6.85
N THR A 58 27.86 -19.67 -7.17
CA THR A 58 28.88 -19.24 -6.22
C THR A 58 28.88 -17.71 -6.17
N CYS A 59 28.81 -17.17 -4.96
CA CYS A 59 28.83 -15.73 -4.69
C CYS A 59 30.04 -15.41 -3.82
N ASN A 60 30.82 -14.41 -4.23
CA ASN A 60 31.97 -13.94 -3.45
C ASN A 60 31.50 -12.81 -2.54
N CYS A 61 31.24 -13.15 -1.28
CA CYS A 61 30.73 -12.23 -0.28
C CYS A 61 31.90 -11.63 0.50
N PRO A 62 31.90 -10.33 0.84
CA PRO A 62 32.90 -9.79 1.75
C PRO A 62 32.88 -10.52 3.11
N SER A 63 34.05 -10.95 3.60
CA SER A 63 34.19 -11.82 4.78
C SER A 63 33.65 -11.23 6.08
N HIS A 64 33.51 -9.90 6.13
CA HIS A 64 33.04 -9.16 7.27
C HIS A 64 31.50 -9.03 7.33
N ILE A 65 30.79 -9.58 6.35
CA ILE A 65 29.33 -9.53 6.26
C ILE A 65 28.76 -10.82 6.85
N LYS A 66 28.04 -10.69 7.97
CA LYS A 66 27.54 -11.83 8.76
C LYS A 66 26.14 -12.26 8.37
N SER A 67 25.40 -11.43 7.64
CA SER A 67 24.04 -11.73 7.21
C SER A 67 23.67 -11.04 5.90
N LEU A 68 22.58 -11.50 5.27
CA LEU A 68 22.03 -10.89 4.05
C LEU A 68 21.57 -9.44 4.32
N GLU A 69 21.02 -9.20 5.51
CA GLU A 69 20.65 -7.88 5.99
C GLU A 69 21.89 -6.98 5.98
N GLU A 70 23.00 -7.41 6.59
CA GLU A 70 24.24 -6.63 6.62
C GLU A 70 24.81 -6.39 5.20
N MET A 71 24.62 -7.33 4.28
CA MET A 71 25.06 -7.20 2.88
C MET A 71 24.30 -6.10 2.14
N VAL A 72 22.98 -6.12 2.25
CA VAL A 72 22.11 -5.14 1.60
C VAL A 72 22.29 -3.76 2.25
N TYR A 73 22.51 -3.68 3.57
CA TYR A 73 22.79 -2.44 4.28
C TYR A 73 23.99 -1.69 3.70
N ARG A 74 25.08 -2.44 3.47
CA ARG A 74 26.35 -1.90 2.98
C ARG A 74 26.35 -1.64 1.47
N SER A 75 25.40 -2.24 0.75
CA SER A 75 25.27 -2.12 -0.70
C SER A 75 23.83 -1.74 -1.08
N LYS A 76 23.54 -0.43 -1.02
CA LYS A 76 22.32 0.17 -1.61
C LYS A 76 22.13 -0.19 -3.10
N THR A 77 23.18 -0.68 -3.76
CA THR A 77 23.23 -1.16 -5.15
C THR A 77 22.67 -2.57 -5.37
N LEU A 78 22.27 -3.30 -4.33
CA LEU A 78 21.75 -4.68 -4.46
C LEU A 78 20.27 -4.74 -4.85
N CYS A 79 19.55 -3.63 -4.77
CA CYS A 79 18.14 -3.65 -5.14
C CYS A 79 17.93 -3.67 -6.65
N ARG A 80 17.33 -4.77 -7.13
CA ARG A 80 17.01 -5.00 -8.55
C ARG A 80 15.69 -5.76 -8.68
N PRO A 81 14.99 -5.64 -9.81
CA PRO A 81 13.85 -6.50 -10.10
C PRO A 81 14.38 -7.94 -10.20
N SER A 82 13.76 -8.87 -9.48
CA SER A 82 14.13 -10.29 -9.54
C SER A 82 13.38 -11.00 -10.68
N LYS A 83 12.15 -10.57 -10.95
CA LYS A 83 11.27 -11.14 -11.97
C LYS A 83 10.28 -10.10 -12.45
N ILE A 84 10.07 -10.05 -13.76
CA ILE A 84 8.99 -9.28 -14.38
C ILE A 84 8.16 -10.28 -15.16
N LYS A 85 6.89 -10.44 -14.80
CA LYS A 85 5.94 -11.24 -15.59
C LYS A 85 5.07 -10.27 -16.37
N VAL A 86 5.02 -10.44 -17.69
CA VAL A 86 4.13 -9.69 -18.55
C VAL A 86 3.02 -10.62 -19.01
N ARG A 87 1.77 -10.28 -18.71
CA ARG A 87 0.59 -11.01 -19.16
C ARG A 87 -0.17 -10.14 -20.16
N THR A 88 -0.47 -10.71 -21.32
CA THR A 88 -1.31 -10.13 -22.37
C THR A 88 -2.72 -10.65 -22.20
N HIS A 89 -3.72 -9.78 -22.11
CA HIS A 89 -5.11 -10.23 -22.26
C HIS A 89 -5.44 -10.34 -23.76
N GLY A 90 -5.58 -11.57 -24.24
CA GLY A 90 -6.50 -11.90 -25.34
C GLY A 90 -6.07 -11.73 -26.81
N VAL A 91 -4.93 -11.14 -27.20
CA VAL A 91 -4.66 -10.94 -28.66
C VAL A 91 -3.21 -11.15 -29.13
N LYS A 92 -2.19 -11.16 -28.25
CA LYS A 92 -0.79 -11.38 -28.66
C LYS A 92 -0.12 -12.46 -27.80
N GLU A 93 0.56 -13.42 -28.44
CA GLU A 93 1.33 -14.47 -27.75
C GLU A 93 2.62 -13.94 -27.08
N LYS A 94 3.10 -12.75 -27.47
CA LYS A 94 4.34 -12.17 -26.95
C LYS A 94 4.18 -10.69 -26.63
N ALA A 95 4.71 -10.28 -25.48
CA ALA A 95 4.85 -8.87 -25.12
C ALA A 95 5.83 -8.17 -26.07
N ASP A 96 5.54 -6.94 -26.46
CA ASP A 96 6.39 -6.15 -27.35
C ASP A 96 7.77 -5.93 -26.72
N ALA A 97 8.84 -6.10 -27.51
CA ALA A 97 10.23 -6.06 -27.03
C ALA A 97 10.59 -4.74 -26.33
N GLU A 98 9.97 -3.64 -26.74
CA GLU A 98 10.10 -2.31 -26.14
C GLU A 98 9.60 -2.28 -24.70
N VAL A 99 8.47 -2.92 -24.42
CA VAL A 99 7.93 -3.02 -23.05
C VAL A 99 8.87 -3.86 -22.20
N ILE A 100 9.33 -5.00 -22.71
CA ILE A 100 10.30 -5.84 -22.00
C ILE A 100 11.55 -5.00 -21.68
N GLN A 101 12.06 -4.23 -22.64
CA GLN A 101 13.25 -3.41 -22.45
C GLN A 101 13.06 -2.30 -21.41
N ALA A 102 11.89 -1.65 -21.39
CA ALA A 102 11.57 -0.59 -20.42
C ALA A 102 11.60 -1.10 -18.97
N PHE A 103 11.11 -2.32 -18.72
CA PHE A 103 11.09 -2.89 -17.37
C PHE A 103 12.37 -3.68 -17.04
N LYS A 104 13.12 -4.15 -18.04
CA LYS A 104 14.35 -4.94 -17.83
C LYS A 104 15.42 -4.21 -17.04
N TYR A 105 15.51 -2.88 -17.20
CA TYR A 105 16.51 -2.06 -16.52
C TYR A 105 15.85 -0.85 -15.84
N LEU A 106 15.40 -1.06 -14.60
CA LEU A 106 14.94 0.02 -13.75
C LEU A 106 16.15 0.73 -13.12
N PRO A 107 16.27 2.06 -13.22
CA PRO A 107 17.43 2.77 -12.71
C PRO A 107 17.44 2.74 -11.16
N PRO A 108 18.61 2.64 -10.51
CA PRO A 108 18.69 2.54 -9.05
C PRO A 108 17.99 3.66 -8.27
N LYS A 109 17.89 4.87 -8.86
CA LYS A 109 17.19 6.01 -8.27
C LYS A 109 15.68 5.81 -8.12
N ASP A 110 15.09 4.89 -8.88
CA ASP A 110 13.65 4.62 -8.82
C ASP A 110 13.31 3.65 -7.68
N PHE A 111 14.31 2.99 -7.08
CA PHE A 111 14.15 2.14 -5.90
C PHE A 111 14.10 3.01 -4.64
N VAL A 112 12.91 3.15 -4.07
CA VAL A 112 12.67 4.00 -2.90
C VAL A 112 11.90 3.23 -1.82
N TYR A 113 11.84 3.78 -0.61
CA TYR A 113 11.11 3.14 0.48
C TYR A 113 9.60 3.18 0.21
N ILE A 114 8.94 2.03 0.35
CA ILE A 114 7.49 1.92 0.15
C ILE A 114 6.73 2.83 1.13
N ALA A 115 7.16 2.85 2.39
CA ALA A 115 6.52 3.65 3.45
C ALA A 115 6.54 5.17 3.19
N GLU A 116 7.44 5.64 2.33
CA GLU A 116 7.62 7.07 2.05
C GLU A 116 6.90 7.53 0.78
N GLN A 117 6.07 6.69 0.15
CA GLN A 117 5.38 7.03 -1.10
C GLN A 117 3.90 6.68 -1.05
N HIS A 118 3.12 7.29 -1.94
CA HIS A 118 1.72 6.94 -2.17
C HIS A 118 1.60 5.76 -3.15
N PHE A 119 0.42 5.14 -3.19
CA PHE A 119 0.07 4.15 -4.21
C PHE A 119 -0.99 4.72 -5.14
N SER A 120 -0.65 4.81 -6.42
CA SER A 120 -1.58 5.24 -7.47
C SER A 120 -2.51 4.09 -7.86
N THR A 121 -3.61 4.41 -8.53
CA THR A 121 -4.50 3.41 -9.11
C THR A 121 -3.80 2.66 -10.25
N MET A 122 -4.14 1.39 -10.48
CA MET A 122 -3.56 0.58 -11.57
C MET A 122 -3.87 1.09 -12.99
N ASP A 123 -4.55 2.21 -13.13
CA ASP A 123 -4.90 2.82 -14.41
C ASP A 123 -3.65 3.28 -15.19
N GLY A 124 -3.52 2.80 -16.42
CA GLY A 124 -2.40 3.11 -17.30
C GLY A 124 -2.36 4.55 -17.83
N ARG A 125 -3.37 5.37 -17.52
CA ARG A 125 -3.38 6.81 -17.82
C ARG A 125 -2.56 7.65 -16.85
N SER A 126 -2.20 7.10 -15.69
CA SER A 126 -1.37 7.82 -14.71
C SER A 126 -0.05 8.27 -15.34
N SER A 127 0.35 9.51 -15.09
CA SER A 127 1.42 10.18 -15.83
C SER A 127 2.78 10.16 -15.13
N HIS A 128 2.82 9.76 -13.86
CA HIS A 128 4.02 9.74 -13.02
C HIS A 128 4.44 8.32 -12.64
N LYS A 129 5.71 8.19 -12.23
CA LYS A 129 6.21 6.94 -11.65
C LYS A 129 5.60 6.72 -10.27
N SER A 130 5.02 5.56 -10.04
CA SER A 130 4.38 5.21 -8.79
C SER A 130 4.53 3.73 -8.45
N TYR A 131 4.10 3.39 -7.23
CA TYR A 131 3.55 2.06 -6.94
C TYR A 131 2.07 2.04 -7.30
N TYR A 132 1.57 0.86 -7.63
CA TYR A 132 0.21 0.71 -8.13
C TYR A 132 -0.51 -0.40 -7.38
N CYS A 133 -1.75 -0.12 -6.99
CA CYS A 133 -2.67 -1.11 -6.45
C CYS A 133 -4.11 -0.81 -6.91
N PRO A 134 -5.02 -1.79 -6.86
CA PRO A 134 -6.41 -1.58 -7.24
C PRO A 134 -7.03 -0.39 -6.47
N GLY A 135 -7.40 0.67 -7.18
CA GLY A 135 -8.00 1.88 -6.61
C GLY A 135 -7.05 2.79 -5.83
N GLY A 136 -5.73 2.54 -5.87
CA GLY A 136 -4.73 3.30 -5.13
C GLY A 136 -4.87 3.18 -3.61
N ASP A 137 -4.33 4.16 -2.88
CA ASP A 137 -4.42 4.18 -1.41
C ASP A 137 -5.87 4.13 -0.91
N LEU A 138 -6.78 4.90 -1.52
CA LEU A 138 -8.20 4.90 -1.16
C LEU A 138 -8.85 3.53 -1.41
N GLY A 139 -8.61 2.90 -2.56
CA GLY A 139 -9.14 1.57 -2.87
C GLY A 139 -8.68 0.50 -1.89
N MET A 140 -7.44 0.59 -1.44
CA MET A 140 -6.90 -0.33 -0.46
C MET A 140 -7.50 -0.11 0.95
N LEU A 141 -7.77 1.14 1.34
CA LEU A 141 -8.54 1.42 2.56
C LEU A 141 -9.96 0.84 2.47
N VAL A 142 -10.64 1.02 1.33
CA VAL A 142 -11.96 0.43 1.08
C VAL A 142 -11.90 -1.10 1.26
N GLU A 143 -10.93 -1.79 0.68
CA GLU A 143 -10.77 -3.23 0.87
C GLU A 143 -10.63 -3.61 2.34
N VAL A 144 -9.77 -2.90 3.08
CA VAL A 144 -9.55 -3.18 4.51
C VAL A 144 -10.87 -3.06 5.28
N LEU A 145 -11.62 -1.98 5.07
CA LEU A 145 -12.91 -1.77 5.72
C LEU A 145 -13.95 -2.83 5.33
N LEU A 146 -14.04 -3.17 4.04
CA LEU A 146 -14.97 -4.19 3.54
C LEU A 146 -14.69 -5.59 4.11
N ASN A 147 -13.43 -5.93 4.34
CA ASN A 147 -13.04 -7.20 4.96
C ASN A 147 -13.19 -7.19 6.48
N MET A 148 -13.12 -6.01 7.09
CA MET A 148 -13.12 -5.84 8.54
C MET A 148 -14.53 -5.76 9.12
N PHE A 149 -15.50 -5.22 8.38
CA PHE A 149 -16.84 -4.92 8.88
C PHE A 149 -17.93 -5.71 8.15
N GLU A 150 -18.67 -6.51 8.92
CA GLU A 150 -19.87 -7.22 8.45
C GLU A 150 -21.16 -6.40 8.66
N THR A 151 -21.11 -5.35 9.49
CA THR A 151 -22.23 -4.45 9.78
C THR A 151 -21.77 -2.98 9.77
N THR A 152 -22.72 -2.05 9.61
CA THR A 152 -22.46 -0.60 9.70
C THR A 152 -22.84 0.01 11.05
N GLU A 153 -23.21 -0.78 12.07
CA GLU A 153 -23.69 -0.22 13.36
C GLU A 153 -22.66 0.67 14.05
N LYS A 154 -21.39 0.39 13.77
CA LYS A 154 -20.23 1.06 14.34
C LYS A 154 -19.52 1.99 13.35
N LEU A 155 -20.11 2.16 12.16
CA LEU A 155 -19.55 2.96 11.09
C LEU A 155 -20.54 4.05 10.66
N SER A 156 -19.99 5.21 10.35
CA SER A 156 -20.68 6.32 9.70
C SER A 156 -19.68 7.06 8.82
N GLU A 157 -20.17 7.95 7.96
CA GLU A 157 -19.32 8.87 7.19
C GLU A 157 -18.37 9.66 8.10
N SER A 158 -18.87 10.18 9.23
CA SER A 158 -18.05 10.94 10.18
C SER A 158 -16.97 10.07 10.85
N VAL A 159 -17.31 8.84 11.27
CA VAL A 159 -16.33 7.93 11.89
C VAL A 159 -15.22 7.56 10.91
N ILE A 160 -15.57 7.29 9.64
CA ILE A 160 -14.57 6.99 8.60
C ILE A 160 -13.73 8.24 8.26
N THR A 161 -14.34 9.43 8.25
CA THR A 161 -13.63 10.70 8.06
C THR A 161 -12.61 10.92 9.17
N GLU A 162 -12.99 10.80 10.43
CA GLU A 162 -12.08 10.97 11.58
C GLU A 162 -10.97 9.90 11.58
N MET A 163 -11.31 8.64 11.30
CA MET A 163 -10.32 7.57 11.15
C MET A 163 -9.31 7.88 10.05
N MET A 164 -9.77 8.37 8.90
CA MET A 164 -8.89 8.74 7.79
C MET A 164 -8.03 9.95 8.16
N LYS A 165 -8.57 10.98 8.83
CA LYS A 165 -7.78 12.10 9.37
C LYS A 165 -6.67 11.62 10.30
N GLU A 166 -6.97 10.71 11.23
CA GLU A 166 -5.96 10.11 12.11
C GLU A 166 -4.91 9.29 11.33
N TYR A 167 -5.31 8.57 10.28
CA TYR A 167 -4.35 7.85 9.43
C TYR A 167 -3.40 8.82 8.73
N LEU A 168 -3.91 9.91 8.14
CA LEU A 168 -3.11 10.92 7.45
C LEU A 168 -2.06 11.56 8.37
N LYS A 169 -2.37 11.73 9.66
CA LYS A 169 -1.42 12.22 10.68
C LYS A 169 -0.25 11.26 10.91
N THR A 170 -0.42 9.97 10.62
CA THR A 170 0.66 8.97 10.75
C THR A 170 1.59 8.93 9.52
N LEU A 171 1.17 9.52 8.40
CA LEU A 171 1.97 9.50 7.17
C LEU A 171 3.22 10.39 7.31
N PRO A 172 4.38 9.96 6.78
CA PRO A 172 5.57 10.82 6.70
C PRO A 172 5.26 12.18 6.06
N GLU A 173 6.04 13.21 6.38
CA GLU A 173 5.81 14.60 5.95
C GLU A 173 5.56 14.71 4.44
N ASN A 174 6.38 14.02 3.64
CA ASN A 174 6.35 14.05 2.17
C ASN A 174 5.47 12.98 1.52
N THR A 175 4.81 12.12 2.32
CA THR A 175 3.91 11.09 1.80
C THR A 175 2.50 11.64 1.67
N LYS A 176 1.88 11.39 0.52
CA LYS A 176 0.47 11.71 0.26
C LYS A 176 -0.40 10.47 0.27
N PHE A 177 -1.71 10.65 0.43
CA PHE A 177 -2.73 9.62 0.30
C PHE A 177 -3.50 9.83 -1.00
N TYR A 178 -3.38 8.86 -1.90
CA TYR A 178 -3.82 9.01 -3.28
C TYR A 178 -5.28 8.57 -3.53
N HIS A 179 -5.96 9.31 -4.38
CA HIS A 179 -7.17 8.89 -5.09
C HIS A 179 -7.21 9.54 -6.48
N SER A 180 -7.99 8.96 -7.40
CA SER A 180 -8.18 9.54 -8.72
C SER A 180 -9.60 9.38 -9.24
N THR A 181 -9.95 10.24 -10.18
CA THR A 181 -11.10 10.08 -11.08
C THR A 181 -10.62 10.20 -12.53
N ASP A 182 -11.53 10.09 -13.49
CA ASP A 182 -11.22 10.32 -14.90
C ASP A 182 -11.99 11.51 -15.48
N GLN A 183 -11.45 12.08 -16.56
CA GLN A 183 -12.04 13.23 -17.23
C GLN A 183 -13.49 12.99 -17.70
N SER A 184 -13.81 11.81 -18.24
CA SER A 184 -15.17 11.49 -18.70
C SER A 184 -16.17 11.49 -17.55
N SER A 185 -15.76 10.98 -16.39
CA SER A 185 -16.53 11.03 -15.16
C SER A 185 -16.78 12.47 -14.72
N VAL A 186 -15.76 13.33 -14.72
CA VAL A 186 -15.90 14.77 -14.41
C VAL A 186 -16.87 15.46 -15.39
N GLU A 187 -16.76 15.19 -16.69
CA GLU A 187 -17.66 15.74 -17.71
C GLU A 187 -19.13 15.31 -17.49
N ASN A 188 -19.35 14.06 -17.09
CA ASN A 188 -20.70 13.57 -16.75
C ASN A 188 -21.24 14.23 -15.47
N MET A 189 -20.38 14.53 -14.50
CA MET A 189 -20.76 15.28 -13.31
C MET A 189 -21.20 16.70 -13.67
N CYS A 190 -20.43 17.41 -14.50
CA CYS A 190 -20.80 18.73 -15.02
C CYS A 190 -22.18 18.72 -15.68
N LYS A 191 -22.43 17.75 -16.58
CA LYS A 191 -23.74 17.57 -17.23
C LYS A 191 -24.87 17.34 -16.22
N SER A 192 -24.63 16.50 -15.22
CA SER A 192 -25.63 16.17 -14.18
C SER A 192 -25.92 17.34 -13.24
N LEU A 193 -24.95 18.24 -13.07
CA LEU A 193 -25.06 19.42 -12.22
C LEU A 193 -25.56 20.66 -12.98
N GLU A 194 -25.64 20.59 -14.31
CA GLU A 194 -25.86 21.71 -15.23
C GLU A 194 -24.78 22.80 -15.07
N TRP A 195 -23.54 22.38 -14.87
CA TRP A 195 -22.37 23.26 -14.72
C TRP A 195 -21.46 23.17 -15.93
N GLU A 196 -20.83 24.28 -16.30
CA GLU A 196 -19.86 24.31 -17.40
C GLU A 196 -18.53 23.66 -16.99
N VAL A 197 -18.06 23.98 -15.77
CA VAL A 197 -16.79 23.50 -15.21
C VAL A 197 -17.00 23.18 -13.72
N ILE A 198 -16.26 22.19 -13.23
CA ILE A 198 -16.18 21.85 -11.81
C ILE A 198 -14.72 21.70 -11.40
N ASP A 199 -14.35 22.33 -10.28
CA ASP A 199 -13.05 22.12 -9.62
C ASP A 199 -13.24 21.19 -8.42
N LEU A 200 -12.91 19.92 -8.59
CA LEU A 200 -13.05 18.91 -7.53
C LEU A 200 -12.04 19.09 -6.38
N HIS A 201 -11.00 19.91 -6.53
CA HIS A 201 -10.08 20.23 -5.42
C HIS A 201 -10.65 21.31 -4.49
N ASN A 202 -11.65 22.07 -4.95
CA ASN A 202 -12.23 23.18 -4.22
C ASN A 202 -13.71 23.39 -4.53
N ILE A 203 -14.58 22.64 -3.84
CA ILE A 203 -16.03 22.78 -3.93
C ILE A 203 -16.56 23.67 -2.81
N ASP A 204 -17.35 24.68 -3.19
CA ASP A 204 -18.03 25.56 -2.24
C ASP A 204 -18.92 24.77 -1.26
N HIS A 205 -18.86 25.14 0.02
CA HIS A 205 -19.53 24.41 1.11
C HIS A 205 -21.03 24.20 0.85
N THR A 206 -21.70 25.17 0.23
CA THR A 206 -23.14 25.06 -0.08
C THR A 206 -23.47 23.93 -1.07
N ASN A 207 -22.51 23.55 -1.92
CA ASN A 207 -22.67 22.57 -2.98
C ASN A 207 -22.06 21.19 -2.67
N GLN A 208 -21.26 21.05 -1.61
CA GLN A 208 -20.51 19.82 -1.31
C GLN A 208 -21.42 18.58 -1.23
N ASN A 209 -22.57 18.66 -0.57
CA ASN A 209 -23.52 17.55 -0.49
C ASN A 209 -24.12 17.19 -1.86
N LYS A 210 -24.40 18.18 -2.70
CA LYS A 210 -24.87 17.97 -4.08
C LYS A 210 -23.80 17.23 -4.89
N VAL A 211 -22.55 17.68 -4.81
CA VAL A 211 -21.41 17.07 -5.52
C VAL A 211 -21.12 15.66 -5.01
N LYS A 212 -21.18 15.40 -3.69
CA LYS A 212 -21.01 14.06 -3.11
C LYS A 212 -21.97 13.03 -3.68
N ASN A 213 -23.24 13.38 -3.86
CA ASN A 213 -24.22 12.48 -4.44
C ASN A 213 -23.93 12.18 -5.91
N ILE A 214 -23.49 13.20 -6.67
CA ILE A 214 -23.15 13.07 -8.09
C ILE A 214 -21.84 12.29 -8.29
N LEU A 215 -20.87 12.42 -7.37
CA LEU A 215 -19.60 11.66 -7.38
C LEU A 215 -19.83 10.15 -7.38
N ILE A 216 -20.75 9.64 -6.54
CA ILE A 216 -21.04 8.20 -6.45
C ILE A 216 -21.68 7.66 -7.74
N GLN A 217 -22.42 8.50 -8.47
CA GLN A 217 -23.02 8.13 -9.75
C GLN A 217 -21.99 8.14 -10.89
N ASN A 218 -20.86 8.83 -10.70
CA ASN A 218 -19.83 9.09 -11.72
C ASN A 218 -18.44 8.75 -11.18
N ILE A 219 -18.28 7.56 -10.60
CA ILE A 219 -16.99 7.08 -10.09
C ILE A 219 -16.07 6.80 -11.28
N GLY A 220 -14.97 7.55 -11.38
CA GLY A 220 -13.98 7.38 -12.46
C GLY A 220 -12.85 6.41 -12.17
N ASP A 221 -12.57 6.11 -10.89
CA ASP A 221 -11.67 5.00 -10.56
C ASP A 221 -12.35 3.66 -10.88
N TYR A 222 -11.83 2.94 -11.87
CA TYR A 222 -12.43 1.69 -12.35
C TYR A 222 -12.54 0.62 -11.27
N TYR A 223 -11.60 0.55 -10.32
CA TYR A 223 -11.64 -0.47 -9.28
C TYR A 223 -12.70 -0.15 -8.23
N ILE A 224 -12.75 1.11 -7.76
CA ILE A 224 -13.79 1.54 -6.83
C ILE A 224 -15.17 1.43 -7.48
N LYS A 225 -15.29 1.76 -8.78
CA LYS A 225 -16.52 1.54 -9.55
C LYS A 225 -16.91 0.06 -9.60
N TYR A 226 -15.95 -0.82 -9.88
CA TYR A 226 -16.17 -2.26 -9.86
C TYR A 226 -16.67 -2.74 -8.50
N LEU A 227 -16.05 -2.32 -7.39
CA LEU A 227 -16.50 -2.67 -6.04
C LEU A 227 -17.91 -2.13 -5.75
N TYR A 228 -18.19 -0.89 -6.14
CA TYR A 228 -19.50 -0.28 -5.97
C TYR A 228 -20.60 -1.05 -6.71
N GLU A 229 -20.33 -1.50 -7.94
CA GLU A 229 -21.25 -2.31 -8.74
C GLU A 229 -21.40 -3.73 -8.19
N LEU A 230 -20.29 -4.37 -7.81
CA LEU A 230 -20.26 -5.72 -7.23
C LEU A 230 -21.11 -5.81 -5.96
N TYR A 231 -21.03 -4.79 -5.11
CA TYR A 231 -21.73 -4.73 -3.83
C TYR A 231 -22.99 -3.88 -3.85
N ARG A 232 -23.53 -3.52 -5.03
CA ARG A 232 -24.73 -2.64 -5.16
C ARG A 232 -25.92 -3.12 -4.31
N ASN A 233 -26.11 -4.43 -4.20
CA ASN A 233 -27.22 -5.04 -3.46
C ASN A 233 -26.87 -5.40 -2.01
N ASP A 234 -25.63 -5.18 -1.58
CA ASP A 234 -25.20 -5.37 -0.19
C ASP A 234 -25.21 -4.01 0.52
N PRO A 235 -26.22 -3.71 1.35
CA PRO A 235 -26.38 -2.38 1.94
C PRO A 235 -25.24 -2.00 2.90
N VAL A 236 -24.55 -2.98 3.49
CA VAL A 236 -23.41 -2.72 4.38
C VAL A 236 -22.20 -2.33 3.55
N LYS A 237 -21.81 -3.21 2.61
CA LYS A 237 -20.60 -3.00 1.80
C LYS A 237 -20.72 -1.80 0.88
N ASN A 238 -21.89 -1.58 0.30
CA ASN A 238 -22.14 -0.41 -0.54
C ASN A 238 -21.98 0.91 0.24
N ARG A 239 -22.50 0.97 1.48
CA ARG A 239 -22.34 2.14 2.36
C ARG A 239 -20.88 2.39 2.74
N ILE A 240 -20.12 1.34 3.04
CA ILE A 240 -18.68 1.48 3.34
C ILE A 240 -17.94 2.14 2.16
N ILE A 241 -18.21 1.69 0.93
CA ILE A 241 -17.60 2.27 -0.27
C ILE A 241 -17.99 3.76 -0.42
N ILE A 242 -19.29 4.07 -0.32
CA ILE A 242 -19.80 5.44 -0.42
C ILE A 242 -19.17 6.35 0.63
N TRP A 243 -19.22 5.95 1.91
CA TRP A 243 -18.70 6.75 3.01
C TRP A 243 -17.19 6.95 2.93
N THR A 244 -16.44 5.97 2.41
CA THR A 244 -14.99 6.09 2.24
C THR A 244 -14.63 7.10 1.15
N VAL A 245 -15.35 7.09 0.02
CA VAL A 245 -15.20 8.10 -1.03
C VAL A 245 -15.59 9.50 -0.51
N TRP A 246 -16.72 9.60 0.19
CA TRP A 246 -17.15 10.87 0.79
C TRP A 246 -16.17 11.39 1.84
N ALA A 247 -15.63 10.53 2.70
CA ALA A 247 -14.63 10.89 3.68
C ALA A 247 -13.38 11.52 3.04
N TYR A 248 -12.89 10.94 1.93
CA TYR A 248 -11.78 11.50 1.18
C TYR A 248 -12.07 12.94 0.72
N PHE A 249 -13.23 13.17 0.10
CA PHE A 249 -13.60 14.50 -0.39
C PHE A 249 -13.93 15.49 0.72
N ASN A 250 -14.51 15.05 1.84
CA ASN A 250 -14.72 15.89 3.01
C ASN A 250 -13.38 16.45 3.51
N ILE A 251 -12.34 15.61 3.60
CA ILE A 251 -10.99 16.05 4.00
C ILE A 251 -10.35 16.91 2.92
N LEU A 252 -10.53 16.58 1.63
CA LEU A 252 -9.96 17.36 0.53
C LEU A 252 -10.50 18.79 0.49
N TRP A 253 -11.80 18.96 0.76
CA TRP A 253 -12.46 20.26 0.72
C TRP A 253 -12.38 21.02 2.04
N ASP A 254 -12.08 20.35 3.15
CA ASP A 254 -11.83 20.99 4.44
C ASP A 254 -10.49 21.74 4.41
N LYS A 255 -10.56 23.06 4.27
CA LYS A 255 -9.39 23.95 4.29
C LYS A 255 -9.07 24.49 5.69
N SER A 256 -9.79 24.04 6.72
CA SER A 256 -9.55 24.47 8.10
C SER A 256 -8.36 23.75 8.75
N GLU A 257 -7.97 22.60 8.20
CA GLU A 257 -6.85 21.77 8.63
C GLU A 257 -5.84 21.59 7.48
N GLU A 258 -4.55 21.52 7.79
CA GLU A 258 -3.48 21.23 6.82
C GLU A 258 -3.49 19.77 6.32
N LEU A 259 -4.43 18.93 6.81
CA LEU A 259 -4.55 17.53 6.39
C LEU A 259 -4.96 17.37 4.93
N ASN A 260 -5.63 18.36 4.34
CA ASN A 260 -5.95 18.36 2.92
C ASN A 260 -4.69 18.32 2.03
N GLU A 261 -3.56 18.88 2.49
CA GLU A 261 -2.29 18.87 1.76
C GLU A 261 -1.63 17.49 1.74
N LYS A 262 -2.02 16.60 2.67
CA LYS A 262 -1.67 15.18 2.67
C LYS A 262 -2.42 14.37 1.62
N LEU A 263 -3.45 14.93 0.99
CA LEU A 263 -4.16 14.24 -0.08
C LEU A 263 -3.53 14.50 -1.45
N PHE A 264 -3.53 13.49 -2.29
CA PHE A 264 -3.21 13.62 -3.71
C PHE A 264 -4.39 13.14 -4.54
N PHE A 265 -5.11 14.09 -5.13
CA PHE A 265 -6.22 13.82 -6.05
C PHE A 265 -5.80 14.07 -7.50
N GLU A 266 -5.85 13.03 -8.34
CA GLU A 266 -5.51 13.08 -9.76
C GLU A 266 -6.75 12.94 -10.65
N ILE A 267 -6.86 13.78 -11.68
CA ILE A 267 -7.84 13.61 -12.77
C ILE A 267 -7.11 12.97 -13.94
N LEU A 268 -7.47 11.74 -14.29
CA LEU A 268 -6.85 10.98 -15.35
C LEU A 268 -7.38 11.44 -16.72
N HIS A 269 -6.46 11.83 -17.58
CA HIS A 269 -6.76 12.32 -18.93
C HIS A 269 -6.58 11.24 -20.00
N GLY A 270 -7.37 11.36 -21.07
CA GLY A 270 -7.29 10.48 -22.22
C GLY A 270 -8.07 9.17 -22.08
N ASN A 271 -8.01 8.37 -23.15
CA ASN A 271 -8.77 7.13 -23.28
C ASN A 271 -8.10 5.99 -22.51
N TYR A 272 -8.88 5.23 -21.75
CA TYR A 272 -8.40 4.03 -21.08
C TYR A 272 -8.23 2.88 -22.09
N ASN A 273 -7.01 2.36 -22.24
CA ASN A 273 -6.71 1.27 -23.16
C ASN A 273 -5.48 0.44 -22.71
N PRO A 274 -5.52 -0.20 -21.53
CA PRO A 274 -4.41 -1.02 -21.07
C PRO A 274 -4.26 -2.27 -21.95
N GLN A 275 -3.03 -2.52 -22.40
CA GLN A 275 -2.72 -3.64 -23.31
C GLN A 275 -2.12 -4.84 -22.56
N LEU A 276 -1.47 -4.60 -21.42
CA LEU A 276 -0.69 -5.59 -20.69
C LEU A 276 -0.93 -5.43 -19.18
N LEU A 277 -0.84 -6.55 -18.47
CA LEU A 277 -0.63 -6.60 -17.03
C LEU A 277 0.82 -6.93 -16.75
N ILE A 278 1.51 -6.07 -16.03
CA ILE A 278 2.93 -6.19 -15.68
C ILE A 278 3.02 -6.43 -14.18
N GLU A 279 3.43 -7.64 -13.82
CA GLU A 279 3.67 -8.06 -12.45
C GLU A 279 5.16 -7.97 -12.15
N ILE A 280 5.53 -7.16 -11.17
CA ILE A 280 6.94 -6.91 -10.80
C ILE A 280 7.23 -7.56 -9.44
N SER A 281 8.26 -8.41 -9.42
CA SER A 281 8.85 -8.97 -8.20
C SER A 281 10.27 -8.42 -8.02
N ILE A 282 10.66 -8.27 -6.76
CA ILE A 282 12.00 -7.79 -6.37
C ILE A 282 12.79 -8.91 -5.68
N SER A 283 14.09 -8.71 -5.51
CA SER A 283 14.89 -9.65 -4.71
C SER A 283 14.50 -9.58 -3.24
N HIS A 284 14.61 -10.69 -2.52
CA HIS A 284 14.32 -10.76 -1.07
C HIS A 284 15.08 -9.71 -0.25
N GLY A 285 16.30 -9.35 -0.66
CA GLY A 285 17.05 -8.25 -0.04
C GLY A 285 16.32 -6.91 -0.07
N CYS A 286 15.56 -6.60 -1.11
CA CYS A 286 14.73 -5.39 -1.14
C CYS A 286 13.49 -5.51 -0.24
N GLU A 287 12.96 -6.73 -0.13
CA GLU A 287 11.77 -6.99 0.69
C GLU A 287 12.06 -6.77 2.17
N ILE A 288 13.23 -7.21 2.64
CA ILE A 288 13.71 -6.97 4.00
C ILE A 288 13.80 -5.46 4.30
N TYR A 289 14.18 -4.66 3.30
CA TYR A 289 14.42 -3.23 3.46
C TYR A 289 13.19 -2.35 3.17
N GLY A 290 12.08 -2.94 2.73
CA GLY A 290 10.89 -2.17 2.36
C GLY A 290 11.11 -1.28 1.14
N ILE A 291 12.01 -1.65 0.22
CA ILE A 291 12.35 -0.87 -0.97
C ILE A 291 11.71 -1.50 -2.20
N PHE A 292 11.13 -0.68 -3.07
CA PHE A 292 10.57 -1.15 -4.34
C PHE A 292 10.81 -0.12 -5.46
N PRO A 293 10.91 -0.54 -6.74
CA PRO A 293 11.06 0.43 -7.81
C PRO A 293 9.72 1.08 -8.16
N LYS A 294 9.70 2.41 -8.26
CA LYS A 294 8.61 3.12 -8.93
C LYS A 294 8.72 2.91 -10.44
N VAL A 295 7.60 2.71 -11.09
CA VAL A 295 7.56 2.48 -12.53
C VAL A 295 6.48 3.32 -13.20
N GLU A 296 6.64 3.53 -14.50
CA GLU A 296 5.62 4.18 -15.32
C GLU A 296 4.55 3.15 -15.69
N SER A 297 3.28 3.57 -15.72
CA SER A 297 2.17 2.73 -16.19
C SER A 297 1.92 2.88 -17.70
N ARG A 298 2.81 3.57 -18.42
CA ARG A 298 2.77 3.73 -19.87
C ARG A 298 4.15 3.87 -20.48
N VAL A 299 4.29 3.47 -21.75
CA VAL A 299 5.48 3.73 -22.60
C VAL A 299 4.97 4.16 -23.98
N GLY A 300 5.28 5.40 -24.37
CA GLY A 300 4.64 6.02 -25.53
C GLY A 300 3.11 6.07 -25.35
N ASP A 301 2.37 5.62 -26.36
CA ASP A 301 0.90 5.54 -26.33
C ASP A 301 0.36 4.24 -25.70
N ARG A 302 1.24 3.34 -25.26
CA ARG A 302 0.82 2.05 -24.68
C ARG A 302 0.63 2.18 -23.19
N GLN A 303 -0.55 1.79 -22.72
CA GLN A 303 -0.93 1.77 -21.31
C GLN A 303 -0.80 0.34 -20.75
N PHE A 304 -0.41 0.24 -19.49
CA PHE A 304 -0.22 -1.02 -18.78
C PHE A 304 -0.91 -0.96 -17.42
N LEU A 305 -1.49 -2.08 -17.01
CA LEU A 305 -1.81 -2.32 -15.62
C LEU A 305 -0.52 -2.80 -14.95
N VAL A 306 -0.04 -2.09 -13.95
CA VAL A 306 1.15 -2.50 -13.20
C VAL A 306 0.70 -3.00 -11.83
N PHE A 307 1.25 -4.12 -11.39
CA PHE A 307 0.97 -4.67 -10.07
C PHE A 307 2.22 -5.26 -9.43
N SER A 308 2.31 -5.14 -8.10
CA SER A 308 3.27 -5.92 -7.33
C SER A 308 2.64 -6.38 -6.03
N GLU A 309 2.54 -7.69 -5.88
CA GLU A 309 1.99 -8.35 -4.70
C GLU A 309 2.72 -7.93 -3.42
N TYR A 310 4.05 -7.90 -3.44
CA TYR A 310 4.84 -7.50 -2.27
C TYR A 310 4.51 -6.06 -1.83
N SER A 311 4.57 -5.09 -2.75
CA SER A 311 4.33 -3.68 -2.40
C SER A 311 2.89 -3.45 -1.93
N ALA A 312 1.91 -4.09 -2.58
CA ALA A 312 0.51 -4.03 -2.20
C ALA A 312 0.29 -4.64 -0.81
N ASN A 313 0.91 -5.78 -0.51
CA ASN A 313 0.80 -6.42 0.80
C ASN A 313 1.45 -5.60 1.92
N VAL A 314 2.58 -4.93 1.67
CA VAL A 314 3.19 -4.02 2.65
C VAL A 314 2.22 -2.90 3.02
N ARG A 315 1.66 -2.21 2.03
CA ARG A 315 0.71 -1.12 2.23
C ARG A 315 -0.59 -1.64 2.87
N LYS A 316 -1.12 -2.78 2.42
CA LYS A 316 -2.35 -3.39 2.98
C LYS A 316 -2.18 -3.75 4.45
N ASN A 317 -1.03 -4.30 4.84
CA ASN A 317 -0.71 -4.61 6.22
C ASN A 317 -0.56 -3.36 7.09
N GLU A 318 0.05 -2.30 6.56
CA GLU A 318 0.14 -1.00 7.23
C GLU A 318 -1.26 -0.44 7.54
N VAL A 319 -2.12 -0.33 6.52
CA VAL A 319 -3.48 0.20 6.68
C VAL A 319 -4.32 -0.70 7.58
N SER A 320 -4.25 -2.02 7.42
CA SER A 320 -5.01 -2.97 8.25
C SER A 320 -4.65 -2.85 9.74
N ARG A 321 -3.36 -2.74 10.06
CA ARG A 321 -2.89 -2.55 11.44
C ARG A 321 -3.37 -1.22 12.02
N PHE A 322 -3.31 -0.15 11.23
CA PHE A 322 -3.81 1.15 11.64
C PHE A 322 -5.31 1.09 11.94
N VAL A 323 -6.12 0.61 10.98
CA VAL A 323 -7.59 0.55 11.12
C VAL A 323 -7.97 -0.31 12.32
N TYR A 324 -7.33 -1.48 12.49
CA TYR A 324 -7.55 -2.33 13.66
C TYR A 324 -7.30 -1.59 14.96
N LYS A 325 -6.13 -0.95 15.08
CA LYS A 325 -5.74 -0.22 16.29
C LYS A 325 -6.71 0.93 16.57
N TYR A 326 -7.03 1.72 15.55
CA TYR A 326 -7.98 2.83 15.67
C TYR A 326 -9.31 2.36 16.26
N PHE A 327 -9.89 1.29 15.74
CA PHE A 327 -11.18 0.82 16.24
C PHE A 327 -11.09 0.11 17.59
N MET A 328 -9.99 -0.58 17.90
CA MET A 328 -9.77 -1.15 19.24
C MET A 328 -9.65 -0.08 20.33
N ASP A 329 -8.98 1.04 20.01
CA ASP A 329 -8.73 2.13 20.95
C ASP A 329 -9.98 3.03 21.10
N ASN A 330 -10.78 3.21 20.04
CA ASN A 330 -11.90 4.16 20.02
C ASN A 330 -13.31 3.53 20.15
N LEU A 331 -13.48 2.23 19.89
CA LEU A 331 -14.77 1.55 20.02
C LEU A 331 -14.62 0.36 20.98
N ASN A 332 -14.96 0.57 22.26
CA ASN A 332 -15.09 -0.40 23.37
C ASN A 332 -14.60 -1.84 23.08
N HIS A 333 -13.68 -2.35 23.91
CA HIS A 333 -12.94 -3.64 23.83
C HIS A 333 -13.73 -4.94 23.50
N ASN A 334 -15.06 -4.92 23.41
CA ASN A 334 -15.89 -6.02 22.89
C ASN A 334 -15.95 -6.03 21.35
N PHE A 335 -14.94 -5.46 20.71
CA PHE A 335 -14.83 -5.43 19.27
C PHE A 335 -14.20 -6.76 18.79
N ASN A 336 -15.04 -7.79 18.68
CA ASN A 336 -14.65 -9.09 18.15
C ASN A 336 -14.47 -8.98 16.63
N LEU A 337 -13.25 -8.67 16.20
CA LEU A 337 -12.91 -8.66 14.78
C LEU A 337 -12.61 -10.07 14.31
N THR A 338 -13.13 -10.42 13.13
CA THR A 338 -12.68 -11.54 12.29
C THR A 338 -11.24 -11.36 11.78
N LEU A 339 -10.42 -10.54 12.44
CA LEU A 339 -9.00 -10.34 12.14
C LEU A 339 -8.11 -11.48 12.62
N ASP A 340 -8.53 -12.25 13.63
CA ASP A 340 -7.80 -13.47 14.00
C ASP A 340 -7.70 -14.43 12.80
N GLN A 341 -8.70 -14.44 11.90
CA GLN A 341 -8.63 -15.22 10.67
C GLN A 341 -7.73 -14.57 9.60
N TYR A 342 -7.69 -13.24 9.52
CA TYR A 342 -6.89 -12.52 8.52
C TYR A 342 -5.39 -12.50 8.86
N ALA A 343 -5.01 -12.29 10.13
CA ALA A 343 -3.62 -12.40 10.59
C ALA A 343 -3.08 -13.84 10.46
N ILE A 344 -3.94 -14.84 10.70
CA ILE A 344 -3.60 -16.25 10.50
C ILE A 344 -3.48 -16.60 9.00
N GLN A 345 -4.27 -16.00 8.11
CA GLN A 345 -4.14 -16.19 6.65
C GLN A 345 -2.90 -15.48 6.07
N LEU A 346 -2.57 -14.27 6.55
CA LEU A 346 -1.38 -13.54 6.14
C LEU A 346 -0.07 -14.25 6.53
N ASN A 347 -0.04 -14.95 7.67
CA ASN A 347 1.11 -15.76 8.10
C ASN A 347 1.16 -17.16 7.46
N LYS A 348 0.08 -17.63 6.82
CA LYS A 348 0.05 -18.95 6.17
C LYS A 348 0.46 -18.93 4.69
N ASN A 349 0.48 -17.76 4.06
CA ASN A 349 0.84 -17.57 2.65
C ASN A 349 2.18 -16.82 2.45
N GLY A 350 2.99 -16.70 3.51
CA GLY A 350 4.35 -16.14 3.46
C GLY A 350 5.41 -17.21 3.21
#